data_AF-A0A259BWS0-F1
#
_entry.id   AF-A0A259BWS0-F1
#
_cell.length_a   1.000
_cell.length_b   1.000
_cell.length_c   1.000
_cell.angle_alpha   90.00
_cell.angle_beta   90.00
_cell.angle_gamma   90.00
#
_symmetry.space_group_name_H-M   'P 1'
#
loop_
_entity.id
_entity.type
_entity.pdbx_description
1 polymer ?
#
loop_
_entity_poly.entity_id
_entity_poly.type
_entity_poly.pdbx_seq_one_letter_code
_entity_poly.pdbx_strand_id
1 'polypeptide(L)'
;MILPVTDPSDPRIAGFLSVRERDLIGRDGVFMAEGEVVLRLVAGRPDHSIRAVLVSEAAARRLSDLLERLDAPVFVAAQGVM
;
A
#
# COMPACT_ATOMS: atom_id res chain seq x y z
N MET A 1 -7.33 -8.02 4.24
CA MET A 1 -8.54 -8.02 3.35
C MET A 1 -8.16 -7.39 2.02
N ILE A 2 -8.40 -8.06 0.89
CA ILE A 2 -8.07 -7.56 -0.46
C ILE A 2 -9.29 -6.86 -1.08
N LEU A 3 -9.08 -5.65 -1.61
CA LEU A 3 -10.13 -4.76 -2.11
C LEU A 3 -9.79 -4.27 -3.52
N PRO A 4 -10.60 -4.55 -4.54
CA PRO A 4 -10.37 -4.02 -5.88
C PRO A 4 -10.65 -2.51 -5.95
N VAL A 5 -9.87 -1.81 -6.77
CA VAL A 5 -10.02 -0.39 -7.09
C VAL A 5 -9.94 -0.23 -8.61
N THR A 6 -11.05 0.22 -9.19
CA THR A 6 -11.22 0.40 -10.64
C THR A 6 -11.34 1.86 -11.06
N ASP A 7 -11.49 2.77 -10.09
CA ASP A 7 -11.62 4.22 -10.32
C ASP A 7 -10.40 4.94 -9.70
N PRO A 8 -9.64 5.74 -10.47
CA PRO A 8 -8.54 6.54 -9.93
C PRO A 8 -8.99 7.62 -8.93
N SER A 9 -10.26 7.99 -8.92
CA SER A 9 -10.83 8.96 -7.98
C SER A 9 -11.35 8.32 -6.69
N ASP A 10 -11.11 7.02 -6.48
CA ASP A 10 -11.61 6.30 -5.31
C ASP A 10 -11.05 6.91 -4.00
N PRO A 11 -11.92 7.38 -3.08
CA PRO A 11 -11.49 8.07 -1.87
C PRO A 11 -10.67 7.18 -0.94
N ARG A 12 -10.77 5.84 -1.07
CA ARG A 12 -9.97 4.89 -0.29
C ARG A 12 -8.49 4.94 -0.65
N ILE A 13 -8.15 5.35 -1.89
CA ILE A 13 -6.77 5.45 -2.36
C ILE A 13 -6.24 6.88 -2.47
N ALA A 14 -7.06 7.90 -2.19
CA ALA A 14 -6.67 9.31 -2.33
C ALA A 14 -5.38 9.68 -1.58
N GLY A 15 -5.11 9.02 -0.45
CA GLY A 15 -3.89 9.19 0.34
C GLY A 15 -2.61 8.66 -0.33
N PHE A 16 -2.73 7.69 -1.24
CA PHE A 16 -1.60 7.19 -2.04
C PHE A 16 -1.31 8.06 -3.26
N LEU A 17 -2.30 8.84 -3.72
CA LEU A 17 -2.16 9.74 -4.87
C LEU A 17 -1.69 11.15 -4.47
N SER A 18 -2.03 11.57 -3.25
CA SER A 18 -1.78 12.92 -2.75
C SER A 18 -0.53 13.01 -1.86
N VAL A 19 0.53 12.28 -2.21
CA VAL A 19 1.78 12.22 -1.41
C VAL A 19 2.55 13.51 -1.58
N ARG A 20 2.80 14.21 -0.48
CA ARG A 20 3.72 15.35 -0.45
C ARG A 20 5.09 14.89 0.02
N GLU A 21 6.13 15.62 -0.36
CA GLU A 21 7.51 15.33 0.04
C GLU A 21 7.67 15.14 1.57
N ARG A 22 6.93 15.93 2.35
CA ARG A 22 6.88 15.84 3.82
C ARG A 22 6.29 14.53 4.36
N ASP A 23 5.40 13.89 3.61
CA ASP A 23 4.76 12.62 3.98
C ASP A 23 5.71 11.45 3.73
N LEU A 24 6.74 11.64 2.89
CA LEU A 24 7.84 10.69 2.72
C LEU A 24 8.81 10.69 3.91
N ILE A 25 8.97 11.84 4.58
CA ILE A 25 9.91 12.05 5.70
C ILE A 25 9.28 11.72 7.07
N GLY A 26 7.99 11.36 7.12
CA GLY A 26 7.31 10.98 8.35
C GLY A 26 6.51 12.12 9.01
N ARG A 27 5.33 12.46 8.48
CA ARG A 27 4.40 13.38 9.15
C ARG A 27 3.49 12.57 10.08
N ASP A 28 3.24 13.06 11.30
CA ASP A 28 2.30 12.44 12.25
C ASP A 28 2.63 10.96 12.57
N GLY A 29 3.91 10.58 12.47
CA GLY A 29 4.38 9.20 12.68
C GLY A 29 4.05 8.23 11.56
N VAL A 30 3.61 8.71 10.39
CA VAL A 30 3.35 7.89 9.20
C VAL A 30 4.24 8.29 8.04
N PHE A 31 4.73 7.30 7.29
CA PHE A 31 5.49 7.51 6.07
C PHE A 31 4.94 6.63 4.94
N MET A 32 5.17 7.05 3.69
CA MET A 32 4.87 6.22 2.52
C MET A 32 6.14 5.47 2.09
N ALA A 33 5.98 4.17 1.91
CA ALA A 33 7.02 3.30 1.38
C ALA A 33 6.61 2.77 0.01
N GLU A 34 7.54 2.83 -0.94
CA GLU A 34 7.35 2.24 -2.26
C GLU A 34 8.32 1.08 -2.46
N GLY A 35 7.84 0.04 -3.15
CA GLY A 35 8.62 -1.11 -3.53
C GLY A 35 8.44 -2.30 -2.60
N GLU A 36 8.56 -3.48 -3.21
CA GLU A 36 8.38 -4.76 -2.52
C GLU A 36 9.39 -4.98 -1.40
N VAL A 37 10.66 -4.63 -1.62
CA VAL A 37 11.72 -4.87 -0.62
C VAL A 37 11.38 -4.15 0.68
N VAL A 38 10.90 -2.90 0.58
CA VAL A 38 10.48 -2.11 1.74
C VAL A 38 9.22 -2.70 2.36
N LEU A 39 8.23 -3.10 1.55
CA LEU A 39 7.01 -3.73 2.07
C LEU A 39 7.31 -5.02 2.85
N ARG A 40 8.18 -5.89 2.31
CA ARG A 40 8.62 -7.12 2.98
C ARG A 40 9.39 -6.83 4.27
N LEU A 41 10.27 -5.82 4.25
CA LEU A 41 11.01 -5.38 5.42
C LEU A 41 10.06 -4.90 6.53
N VAL A 42 9.13 -4.00 6.21
CA VAL A 42 8.19 -3.40 7.18
C VAL A 42 7.21 -4.44 7.71
N ALA A 43 6.72 -5.36 6.87
CA ALA A 43 5.84 -6.44 7.31
C ALA A 43 6.48 -7.40 8.32
N GLY A 44 7.81 -7.51 8.33
CA GLY A 44 8.55 -8.32 9.29
C GLY A 44 8.92 -7.60 10.58
N ARG A 45 8.58 -6.31 10.72
CA ARG A 45 9.02 -5.46 11.82
C ARG A 45 7.91 -5.27 12.86
N PRO A 46 8.11 -5.68 14.13
CA PRO A 46 7.09 -5.55 15.17
C PRO A 46 6.89 -4.11 15.66
N ASP A 47 7.87 -3.23 15.41
CA ASP A 47 7.84 -1.80 15.73
C ASP A 47 7.09 -0.96 14.69
N HIS A 48 6.61 -1.59 13.60
CA HIS A 48 5.91 -0.91 12.52
C HIS A 48 4.55 -1.56 12.25
N SER A 49 3.54 -0.73 12.00
CA SER A 49 2.21 -1.17 11.57
C SER A 49 1.92 -0.71 10.15
N ILE A 50 1.57 -1.62 9.26
CA ILE A 50 1.10 -1.28 7.92
C ILE A 50 -0.35 -0.79 8.05
N ARG A 51 -0.62 0.45 7.61
CA ARG A 51 -1.98 1.03 7.66
C ARG A 51 -2.84 0.65 6.46
N ALA A 52 -2.23 0.61 5.29
CA ALA A 52 -2.85 0.23 4.03
C ALA A 52 -1.77 -0.05 3.00
N VAL A 53 -2.09 -0.85 1.99
CA VAL A 53 -1.20 -1.15 0.85
C VAL A 53 -1.97 -0.88 -0.44
N LEU A 54 -1.34 -0.21 -1.40
CA LEU A 54 -1.84 -0.08 -2.77
C LEU A 54 -0.88 -0.81 -3.71
N VAL A 55 -1.40 -1.74 -4.51
CA VAL A 55 -0.61 -2.53 -5.46
C VAL A 55 -1.35 -2.68 -6.79
N SER A 56 -0.60 -2.94 -7.86
CA SER A 56 -1.16 -3.38 -9.13
C SER A 56 -1.70 -4.81 -9.04
N GLU A 57 -2.56 -5.20 -9.98
CA GLU A 57 -2.96 -6.61 -10.13
C GLU A 57 -1.78 -7.57 -10.31
N ALA A 58 -0.76 -7.15 -11.07
CA ALA A 58 0.44 -7.95 -11.29
C ALA A 58 1.26 -8.12 -10.01
N ALA A 59 1.41 -7.05 -9.22
CA ALA A 59 2.08 -7.07 -7.94
C ALA A 59 1.28 -7.88 -6.89
N ALA A 60 -0.05 -7.78 -6.90
CA ALA A 60 -0.91 -8.55 -6.01
C ALA A 60 -0.75 -10.06 -6.20
N ARG A 61 -0.65 -10.53 -7.45
CA ARG A 61 -0.36 -11.95 -7.75
C ARG A 61 1.03 -12.37 -7.28
N ARG A 62 2.01 -11.49 -7.44
CA ARG A 62 3.42 -11.77 -7.14
C ARG A 62 3.75 -11.73 -5.64
N LEU A 63 2.95 -10.99 -4.86
CA LEU A 63 3.12 -10.77 -3.43
C LEU A 63 2.01 -11.42 -2.59
N SER A 64 1.24 -12.36 -3.16
CA SER A 64 0.08 -12.96 -2.47
C SER A 64 0.46 -13.55 -1.11
N ASP A 65 1.62 -14.22 -1.04
CA ASP A 65 2.22 -14.79 0.18
C ASP A 65 2.35 -13.79 1.33
N LEU A 66 2.71 -12.56 0.99
CA LEU A 66 2.91 -11.46 1.91
C LEU A 66 1.57 -10.80 2.25
N LEU A 67 0.77 -10.48 1.23
CA LEU A 67 -0.46 -9.71 1.36
C LEU A 67 -1.53 -10.46 2.17
N GLU A 68 -1.57 -11.79 2.08
CA GLU A 68 -2.47 -12.64 2.86
C GLU A 68 -2.19 -12.60 4.37
N ARG A 69 -0.97 -12.24 4.77
CA ARG A 69 -0.54 -12.18 6.18
C ARG A 69 -0.73 -10.81 6.80
N LEU A 70 -1.09 -9.80 5.99
CA LEU A 70 -1.25 -8.44 6.49
C LEU A 70 -2.60 -8.27 7.19
N ASP A 71 -2.56 -7.67 8.37
CA ASP A 71 -3.74 -7.22 9.11
C ASP A 71 -4.21 -5.82 8.66
N ALA A 72 -3.96 -5.50 7.38
CA ALA A 72 -4.23 -4.20 6.78
C ALA A 72 -5.08 -4.34 5.51
N PRO A 73 -5.83 -3.29 5.11
CA PRO A 73 -6.46 -3.26 3.81
C PRO A 73 -5.42 -3.24 2.69
N VAL A 74 -5.62 -4.12 1.71
CA VAL A 74 -4.81 -4.20 0.49
C VAL A 74 -5.68 -3.79 -0.69
N PHE A 75 -5.41 -2.64 -1.27
CA PHE A 75 -6.07 -2.12 -2.45
C PHE A 75 -5.35 -2.60 -3.71
N VAL A 76 -6.10 -3.22 -4.62
CA VAL A 76 -5.59 -3.72 -5.89
C VAL A 76 -6.11 -2.83 -7.01
N ALA A 77 -5.23 -2.01 -7.58
CA ALA A 77 -5.53 -1.08 -8.65
C ALA A 77 -5.44 -1.77 -10.02
N ALA A 78 -6.47 -1.56 -10.84
CA ALA A 78 -6.45 -1.92 -12.26
C ALA A 78 -5.46 -1.06 -13.05
N GLN A 79 -5.07 -1.50 -14.25
CA GLN A 79 -4.06 -0.81 -15.08
C GLN A 79 -4.44 0.65 -15.44
N GLY A 80 -5.71 1.02 -15.43
CA GLY A 80 -6.17 2.40 -15.66
C GLY A 80 -6.18 3.30 -14.42
N VAL A 81 -5.80 2.76 -13.25
CA VAL A 81 -5.79 3.45 -11.95
C VAL A 81 -4.36 3.76 -11.47
N MET A 82 -3.38 2.92 -11.82
CA MET A 82 -1.97 3.13 -11.47
C MET A 82 -1.22 4.01 -12.47
#